data_AF-A0A947QV57-F1
#
_entry.id   AF-A0A947QV57-F1
#
_cell.length_a   1.000
_cell.length_b   1.000
_cell.length_c   1.000
_cell.angle_alpha   90.00
_cell.angle_beta   90.00
_cell.angle_gamma   90.00
#
_symmetry.space_group_name_H-M   'P 1'
#
loop_
_entity.id
_entity.type
_entity.pdbx_description
1 polymer ?
#
loop_
_entity_poly.entity_id
_entity_poly.type
_entity_poly.pdbx_seq_one_letter_code
_entity_poly.pdbx_strand_id
1 'polypeptide(L)'
;MKDEKQSSLKKPQKKTIHTQVSGNVLKGSYSNAFKMNVTDNEAYIDFAFIFEEDGNQQAEVFSRIILRPEFARNLGQVIVETIDKHQKKNEKSK
;
A
#
# COMPACT_ATOMS: atom_id res chain seq x y z
N MET A 1 -47.28 10.95 54.21
CA MET A 1 -47.05 11.49 52.85
C MET A 1 -45.58 11.86 52.73
N LYS A 2 -44.77 10.99 52.13
CA LYS A 2 -43.36 11.24 51.81
C LYS A 2 -43.12 10.67 50.43
N ASP A 3 -43.21 11.51 49.42
CA ASP A 3 -42.85 11.15 48.04
C ASP A 3 -41.72 12.07 47.58
N GLU A 4 -40.48 11.68 47.89
CA GLU A 4 -39.29 12.21 47.23
C GLU A 4 -39.15 11.53 45.86
N LYS A 5 -39.54 12.21 44.79
CA LYS A 5 -39.21 11.78 43.43
C LYS A 5 -37.73 12.08 43.15
N GLN A 6 -36.89 11.05 43.24
CA GLN A 6 -35.52 11.09 42.77
C GLN A 6 -35.47 11.29 41.24
N SER A 7 -34.85 12.39 40.83
CA SER A 7 -34.51 12.71 39.44
C SER A 7 -33.34 11.83 38.99
N SER A 8 -33.60 10.81 38.17
CA SER A 8 -32.54 9.99 37.56
C SER A 8 -32.02 10.67 36.28
N LEU A 9 -30.95 11.46 36.42
CA LEU A 9 -30.18 12.01 35.30
C LEU A 9 -29.49 10.86 34.52
N LYS A 10 -30.01 10.52 33.34
CA LYS A 10 -29.38 9.57 32.41
C LYS A 10 -28.07 10.18 31.88
N LYS A 11 -26.93 9.56 32.18
CA LYS A 11 -25.63 9.94 31.61
C LYS A 11 -25.63 9.73 30.08
N PRO A 12 -25.04 10.65 29.29
CA PRO A 12 -25.01 10.53 27.84
C PRO A 12 -24.14 9.33 27.44
N GLN A 13 -24.74 8.33 26.79
CA GLN A 13 -24.01 7.25 26.15
C GLN A 13 -23.17 7.83 25.00
N LYS A 14 -21.85 7.77 25.11
CA LYS A 14 -20.93 8.07 24.01
C LYS A 14 -21.26 7.13 22.85
N LYS A 15 -21.82 7.68 21.77
CA LYS A 15 -21.97 6.97 20.51
C LYS A 15 -20.58 6.82 19.89
N THR A 16 -20.02 5.62 19.96
CA THR A 16 -18.81 5.28 19.22
C THR A 16 -19.21 5.05 17.76
N ILE A 17 -18.73 5.89 16.85
CA ILE A 17 -18.94 5.68 15.41
C ILE A 17 -17.85 4.71 14.97
N HIS A 18 -18.25 3.47 14.64
CA HIS A 18 -17.38 2.53 13.94
C HIS A 18 -17.43 2.86 12.45
N THR A 19 -16.46 3.62 11.96
CA THR A 19 -16.28 3.84 10.53
C THR A 19 -15.57 2.65 9.92
N GLN A 20 -16.25 1.87 9.08
CA GLN A 20 -15.65 0.81 8.30
C GLN A 20 -15.36 1.34 6.90
N VAL A 21 -14.09 1.60 6.60
CA VAL A 21 -13.65 2.01 5.26
C VAL A 21 -13.57 0.75 4.41
N SER A 22 -14.21 0.75 3.23
CA SER A 22 -14.12 -0.38 2.32
C SER A 22 -12.67 -0.57 1.85
N GLY A 23 -12.16 -1.80 1.89
CA GLY A 23 -10.74 -2.09 1.62
C GLY A 23 -10.21 -1.60 0.25
N ASN A 24 -11.10 -1.35 -0.71
CA ASN A 24 -10.73 -0.76 -2.01
C ASN A 24 -10.33 0.72 -1.92
N VAL A 25 -10.76 1.46 -0.89
CA VAL A 25 -10.37 2.88 -0.69
C VAL A 25 -8.96 2.97 -0.08
N LEU A 26 -8.52 1.92 0.64
CA LEU A 26 -7.18 1.85 1.23
C LEU A 26 -6.09 1.51 0.20
N LYS A 27 -6.45 0.85 -0.90
CA LYS A 27 -5.52 0.49 -1.99
C LYS A 27 -5.52 1.61 -3.02
N GLY A 28 -4.38 2.31 -3.16
CA GLY A 28 -4.19 3.30 -4.22
C GLY A 28 -4.22 2.67 -5.62
N SER A 29 -4.26 3.49 -6.67
CA SER A 29 -4.26 2.99 -8.07
C SER A 29 -2.94 2.36 -8.50
N TYR A 30 -1.85 2.61 -7.76
CA TYR A 30 -0.51 2.13 -8.08
C TYR A 30 0.09 1.40 -6.88
N SER A 31 0.85 0.33 -7.18
CA SER A 31 1.71 -0.34 -6.21
C SER A 31 2.56 0.66 -5.45
N ASN A 32 2.62 0.55 -4.12
CA ASN A 32 3.52 1.37 -3.31
C ASN A 32 4.77 0.61 -2.86
N ALA A 33 4.84 -0.69 -3.15
CA ALA A 33 6.02 -1.50 -2.89
C ALA A 33 6.26 -2.49 -4.02
N PHE A 34 7.52 -2.87 -4.20
CA PHE A 34 7.88 -4.03 -4.98
C PHE A 34 9.01 -4.81 -4.31
N LYS A 35 9.10 -6.11 -4.61
CA LYS A 35 10.20 -6.99 -4.21
C LYS A 35 10.68 -7.77 -5.42
N MET A 36 11.99 -7.73 -5.67
CA MET A 36 12.61 -8.54 -6.71
C MET A 36 13.42 -9.67 -6.07
N ASN A 37 13.25 -10.89 -6.58
CA ASN A 37 14.07 -12.04 -6.21
C ASN A 37 14.56 -12.72 -7.48
N VAL A 38 15.79 -13.21 -7.48
CA VAL A 38 16.38 -13.94 -8.61
C VAL A 38 16.91 -15.26 -8.12
N THR A 39 16.58 -16.32 -8.84
CA THR A 39 17.10 -17.68 -8.69
C THR A 39 17.85 -18.07 -9.96
N ASP A 40 18.48 -19.24 -9.98
CA ASP A 40 19.21 -19.74 -11.15
C ASP A 40 18.30 -19.94 -12.38
N ASN A 41 17.00 -20.18 -12.16
CA ASN A 41 16.05 -20.50 -13.23
C ASN A 41 15.07 -19.37 -13.55
N GLU A 42 14.72 -18.55 -12.55
CA GLU A 42 13.66 -17.56 -12.66
C GLU A 42 13.96 -16.31 -11.82
N ALA A 43 13.47 -15.18 -12.29
CA ALA A 43 13.39 -13.93 -11.56
C ALA A 43 11.92 -13.55 -11.36
N TYR A 44 11.59 -13.10 -10.16
CA TYR A 44 10.26 -12.66 -9.77
C TYR A 44 10.30 -11.20 -9.39
N ILE A 45 9.34 -10.42 -9.89
CA ILE A 45 9.07 -9.05 -9.43
C ILE A 45 7.65 -9.04 -8.90
N ASP A 46 7.52 -8.89 -7.60
CA ASP A 46 6.25 -8.76 -6.91
C ASP A 46 5.94 -7.29 -6.72
N PHE A 47 4.80 -6.85 -7.23
CA PHE A 47 4.24 -5.54 -6.91
C PHE A 47 3.16 -5.73 -5.86
N ALA A 48 3.26 -4.95 -4.79
CA ALA A 48 2.41 -5.08 -3.62
C ALA A 48 1.84 -3.74 -3.17
N PHE A 49 0.72 -3.84 -2.45
CA PHE A 49 0.20 -2.78 -1.60
C PHE A 49 0.59 -3.08 -0.16
N ILE A 50 1.30 -2.13 0.46
CA ILE A 50 1.50 -2.10 1.91
C ILE A 50 0.45 -1.15 2.48
N PHE A 51 -0.38 -1.65 3.39
CA PHE A 51 -1.40 -0.87 4.08
C PHE A 51 -1.49 -1.32 5.55
N GLU A 52 -2.01 -0.45 6.40
CA GLU A 52 -2.30 -0.78 7.80
C GLU A 52 -3.77 -1.14 7.94
N GLU A 53 -4.04 -2.32 8.53
CA GLU A 53 -5.37 -2.78 8.87
C GLU A 53 -5.37 -3.22 10.34
N ASP A 54 -6.30 -2.69 11.14
CA ASP A 54 -6.41 -2.95 12.58
C ASP A 54 -5.10 -2.77 13.38
N GLY A 55 -4.29 -1.78 12.98
CA GLY A 55 -3.01 -1.45 13.63
C GLY A 55 -1.85 -2.36 13.25
N ASN A 56 -2.04 -3.29 12.31
CA ASN A 56 -0.99 -4.17 11.80
C ASN A 56 -0.66 -3.82 10.34
N GLN A 57 0.63 -3.80 10.02
CA GLN A 57 1.08 -3.63 8.64
C GLN A 57 0.84 -4.92 7.86
N GLN A 58 0.09 -4.84 6.77
CA GLN A 58 -0.14 -5.92 5.83
C GLN A 58 0.47 -5.60 4.49
N ALA A 59 0.90 -6.64 3.77
CA ALA A 59 1.38 -6.55 2.40
C ALA A 59 0.57 -7.52 1.53
N GLU A 60 -0.03 -6.99 0.47
CA GLU A 60 -0.79 -7.77 -0.50
C GLU A 60 -0.13 -7.67 -1.88
N VAL A 61 0.34 -8.81 -2.41
CA VAL A 61 0.84 -8.89 -3.79
C VAL A 61 -0.36 -8.86 -4.73
N PHE A 62 -0.48 -7.80 -5.54
CA PHE A 62 -1.55 -7.71 -6.54
C PHE A 62 -1.08 -8.11 -7.94
N SER A 63 0.23 -8.06 -8.20
CA SER A 63 0.80 -8.44 -9.50
C SER A 63 2.18 -9.05 -9.33
N ARG A 64 2.47 -10.09 -10.11
CA ARG A 64 3.77 -10.74 -10.20
C ARG A 64 4.19 -10.85 -11.65
N ILE A 65 5.40 -10.41 -11.95
CA ILE A 65 6.07 -10.68 -13.22
C ILE A 65 7.09 -11.79 -12.98
N ILE A 66 7.09 -12.80 -13.85
CA ILE A 66 8.05 -13.90 -13.84
C ILE A 66 8.86 -13.82 -15.14
N LEU A 67 10.18 -13.82 -15.01
CA LEU A 67 11.12 -13.69 -16.12
C LEU A 67 12.18 -14.78 -16.02
N ARG A 68 12.76 -15.14 -17.18
CA ARG A 68 14.06 -15.82 -17.17
C ARG A 68 15.16 -14.84 -16.74
N PRO A 69 16.25 -15.29 -16.06
CA PRO A 69 17.27 -14.40 -15.52
C PRO A 69 17.90 -13.45 -16.55
N GLU A 70 18.07 -13.90 -17.79
CA GLU A 70 18.60 -13.08 -18.89
C GLU A 70 17.69 -11.89 -19.23
N PHE A 71 16.37 -12.07 -19.18
CA PHE A 71 15.41 -10.99 -19.43
C PHE A 71 15.30 -10.05 -18.23
N ALA A 72 15.43 -10.56 -17.01
CA ALA A 72 15.46 -9.72 -15.81
C ALA A 72 16.69 -8.79 -15.80
N ARG A 73 17.85 -9.29 -16.23
CA ARG A 73 19.06 -8.48 -16.42
C ARG A 73 18.83 -7.37 -17.45
N ASN A 74 18.29 -7.72 -18.62
CA ASN A 74 18.01 -6.76 -19.68
C ASN A 74 17.01 -5.69 -19.23
N LEU A 75 15.93 -6.10 -18.56
CA LEU A 75 14.95 -5.19 -17.98
C LEU A 75 15.59 -4.17 -17.03
N GLY A 76 16.47 -4.64 -16.13
CA GLY A 76 17.21 -3.76 -15.23
C GLY A 76 18.07 -2.72 -15.98
N GLN A 77 18.76 -3.13 -17.05
CA GLN A 77 19.56 -2.22 -17.88
C GLN A 77 18.70 -1.16 -18.56
N VAL A 78 17.59 -1.56 -19.17
CA VAL A 78 16.66 -0.64 -19.85
C VAL A 78 16.06 0.37 -18.88
N ILE A 79 15.71 -0.05 -17.65
CA ILE A 79 15.20 0.84 -16.61
C ILE A 79 16.24 1.92 -16.27
N VAL A 80 17.49 1.51 -15.97
CA VAL A 80 18.57 2.44 -15.62
C VAL A 80 18.82 3.44 -16.75
N GLU A 81 18.98 2.97 -17.98
CA GLU A 81 19.19 3.85 -19.13
C GLU A 81 18.05 4.85 -19.34
N THR A 82 16.81 4.42 -19.11
CA THR A 82 15.62 5.27 -19.28
C THR A 82 15.57 6.36 -18.22
N ILE A 83 15.90 6.03 -16.96
CA ILE A 83 16.01 7.01 -15.86
C ILE A 83 17.10 8.04 -16.19
N ASP A 84 18.28 7.57 -16.60
CA ASP A 84 19.40 8.45 -16.93
C ASP A 84 19.07 9.41 -18.08
N LYS A 85 18.40 8.90 -19.13
CA LYS A 85 17.93 9.71 -20.26
C LYS A 85 16.93 10.77 -19.80
N HIS A 86 16.01 10.41 -18.91
CA HIS A 86 15.01 11.33 -18.37
C HIS A 86 15.64 12.43 -17.51
N GLN A 87 16.59 12.09 -16.63
CA GLN A 87 17.29 13.07 -15.78
C GLN A 87 18.08 14.08 -16.62
N LYS A 88 18.89 13.61 -17.57
CA LYS A 88 19.67 14.47 -18.47
C LYS A 88 18.82 15.42 -19.29
N LYS A 89 17.59 15.03 -19.65
CA LYS A 89 16.64 15.90 -20.37
C LYS A 89 16.13 17.04 -19.47
N ASN A 90 15.87 16.74 -18.20
CA ASN A 90 15.34 17.72 -17.25
C ASN A 90 16.41 18.66 -16.71
N GLU A 91 17.65 18.21 -16.58
CA GLU A 91 18.80 19.06 -16.20
C GLU A 91 19.14 20.09 -17.27
N LYS A 92 18.96 19.76 -18.56
CA LYS A 92 19.17 20.70 -19.68
C LYS A 92 18.04 21.72 -19.87
N SER A 93 16.97 21.61 -19.08
CA SER A 93 15.80 22.49 -19.15
C SER A 93 15.72 23.47 -17.96
N LYS A 94 16.77 23.53 -17.13
CA LYS A 94 17.00 24.54 -16.09
C LYS A 94 18.14 25.46 -16.51
#